data_AF-A0A6N7ZTA1-F1
#
_entry.id   AF-A0A6N7ZTA1-F1
#
_cell.length_a   1.000
_cell.length_b   1.000
_cell.length_c   1.000
_cell.angle_alpha   90.00
_cell.angle_beta   90.00
_cell.angle_gamma   90.00
#
_symmetry.space_group_name_H-M   'P 1'
#
loop_
_entity.id
_entity.type
_entity.pdbx_description
1 polymer ?
#
loop_
_entity_poly.entity_id
_entity_poly.type
_entity_poly.pdbx_seq_one_letter_code
_entity_poly.pdbx_strand_id
1 'polypeptide(L)'
;MQFEFSIGFLKKVNGLTFAQAFEAVIWNNNSIQNHNEIAKRDFPGFPNTAQEFLESHNGGKITFKMDIEGHVRQRAGQRTIPAKKRRERVPNLKARPVFGRYPTRVVLVTVGEPRIIPAKPESVFEAYRSIYGALAQFLNLISEGRIVVFGRVSSGIREKITKADWATLPEQLRICWKENSVCRYSGRKIVQKFEAIEFYVNESTFAGPVKNAPISDRAVIEWMKQNFFDHKPFCNKAEVRELVQSNFPNLSTSHFLKLWDKHATSPWKSSGRLSKIDRNNKKINQIREAI
;
A
#
# COMPACT_ATOMS: atom_id res chain seq x y z
N MET A 1 -47.13 -11.11 16.64
CA MET A 1 -46.03 -11.68 15.84
C MET A 1 -44.82 -10.78 16.02
N GLN A 2 -43.95 -11.12 16.98
CA GLN A 2 -42.74 -10.36 17.30
C GLN A 2 -41.62 -10.90 16.40
N PHE A 3 -41.13 -10.09 15.46
CA PHE A 3 -39.95 -10.45 14.68
C PHE A 3 -38.71 -10.21 15.56
N GLU A 4 -38.17 -11.28 16.14
CA GLU A 4 -36.82 -11.26 16.70
C GLU A 4 -35.81 -11.17 15.55
N PHE A 5 -35.45 -9.94 15.18
CA PHE A 5 -34.25 -9.74 14.38
C PHE A 5 -33.05 -10.02 15.29
N SER A 6 -32.31 -11.09 15.00
CA SER A 6 -31.04 -11.34 15.65
C SER A 6 -30.16 -10.07 15.57
N ILE A 7 -29.57 -9.67 16.69
CA ILE A 7 -28.71 -8.47 16.79
C ILE A 7 -27.55 -8.52 15.78
N GLY A 8 -27.12 -9.72 15.38
CA GLY A 8 -26.14 -9.92 14.29
C GLY A 8 -26.66 -9.51 12.90
N PHE A 9 -27.96 -9.65 12.63
CA PHE A 9 -28.58 -9.19 11.38
C PHE A 9 -28.67 -7.66 11.33
N LEU A 10 -28.97 -6.99 12.45
CA LEU A 10 -29.03 -5.53 12.51
C LEU A 10 -27.67 -4.85 12.28
N LYS A 11 -26.54 -5.49 12.63
CA LYS A 11 -25.19 -4.99 12.28
C LYS A 11 -24.86 -5.10 10.79
N LYS A 12 -25.50 -5.99 10.03
CA LYS A 12 -25.39 -6.07 8.57
C LYS A 12 -26.24 -5.03 7.82
N VAL A 13 -27.20 -4.39 8.50
CA VAL A 13 -28.24 -3.55 7.85
C VAL A 13 -27.75 -2.14 7.55
N ASN A 14 -26.82 -1.57 8.32
CA ASN A 14 -26.31 -0.22 8.05
C ASN A 14 -24.95 -0.26 7.37
N GLY A 15 -24.91 0.19 6.11
CA GLY A 15 -23.65 0.42 5.39
C GLY A 15 -22.80 1.45 6.15
N LEU A 16 -21.53 1.12 6.36
CA LEU A 16 -20.60 2.02 7.03
C LEU A 16 -20.07 3.07 6.03
N THR A 17 -19.82 4.29 6.48
CA THR A 17 -18.97 5.21 5.70
C THR A 17 -17.54 4.71 5.66
N PHE A 18 -16.71 5.26 4.77
CA PHE A 18 -15.30 4.89 4.74
C PHE A 18 -14.59 5.10 6.10
N ALA A 19 -14.85 6.24 6.76
CA ALA A 19 -14.22 6.55 8.05
C ALA A 19 -14.62 5.54 9.13
N GLN A 20 -15.90 5.16 9.19
CA GLN A 20 -16.40 4.16 10.13
C GLN A 20 -15.83 2.76 9.83
N ALA A 21 -15.75 2.37 8.55
CA ALA A 21 -15.16 1.10 8.16
C ALA A 21 -13.65 1.06 8.48
N PHE A 22 -12.94 2.17 8.24
CA PHE A 22 -11.53 2.32 8.60
C PHE A 22 -11.33 2.18 10.11
N GLU A 23 -12.12 2.89 10.91
CA GLU A 23 -12.02 2.83 12.37
C GLU A 23 -12.29 1.42 12.89
N ALA A 24 -13.37 0.77 12.43
CA ALA A 24 -13.77 -0.53 12.92
C ALA A 24 -12.85 -1.68 12.48
N VAL A 25 -12.36 -1.66 11.24
CA VAL A 25 -11.60 -2.80 10.66
C VAL A 25 -10.08 -2.61 10.80
N ILE A 26 -9.60 -1.37 10.71
CA ILE A 26 -8.17 -1.06 10.68
C ILE A 26 -7.75 -0.46 12.02
N TRP A 27 -8.31 0.69 12.40
CA TRP A 27 -7.83 1.42 13.58
C TRP A 27 -7.95 0.58 14.84
N ASN A 28 -9.12 0.03 15.13
CA ASN A 28 -9.39 -0.73 16.36
C ASN A 28 -8.81 -2.15 16.37
N ASN A 29 -7.96 -2.52 15.40
CA ASN A 29 -7.25 -3.78 15.44
C ASN A 29 -6.21 -3.79 16.57
N ASN A 30 -6.20 -4.82 17.42
CA ASN A 30 -5.30 -4.93 18.57
C ASN A 30 -3.81 -4.76 18.21
N SER A 31 -3.37 -5.34 17.09
CA SER A 31 -1.98 -5.19 16.63
C SER A 31 -1.68 -3.74 16.28
N ILE A 32 -2.59 -3.06 15.58
CA ILE A 32 -2.44 -1.64 15.23
C ILE A 32 -2.46 -0.75 16.47
N GLN A 33 -3.37 -0.99 17.42
CA GLN A 33 -3.41 -0.25 18.67
C GLN A 33 -2.10 -0.36 19.46
N ASN A 34 -1.52 -1.55 19.55
CA ASN A 34 -0.21 -1.73 20.20
C ASN A 34 0.90 -0.89 19.52
N HIS A 35 1.00 -0.94 18.19
CA HIS A 35 1.98 -0.10 17.48
C HIS A 35 1.71 1.41 17.68
N ASN A 36 0.43 1.81 17.71
CA ASN A 36 0.03 3.20 17.95
C ASN A 36 0.41 3.67 19.35
N GLU A 37 0.24 2.85 20.38
CA GLU A 37 0.62 3.17 21.75
C GLU A 37 2.12 3.39 21.90
N ILE A 38 2.93 2.49 21.31
CA ILE A 38 4.39 2.64 21.29
C ILE A 38 4.78 3.92 20.55
N ALA A 39 4.21 4.17 19.36
CA ALA A 39 4.50 5.36 18.58
C ALA A 39 4.09 6.67 19.28
N LYS A 40 2.97 6.68 20.00
CA LYS A 40 2.51 7.84 20.80
C LYS A 40 3.46 8.16 21.95
N ARG A 41 3.95 7.11 22.63
CA ARG A 41 4.92 7.27 23.72
C ARG A 41 6.23 7.87 23.20
N ASP A 42 6.72 7.38 22.07
CA ASP A 42 8.00 7.80 21.51
C ASP A 42 7.89 9.12 20.71
N PHE A 43 6.70 9.47 20.23
CA PHE A 43 6.43 10.70 19.49
C PHE A 43 5.02 11.25 19.82
N PRO A 44 4.90 12.22 20.75
CA PRO A 44 3.62 12.78 21.18
C PRO A 44 2.79 13.42 20.05
N GLY A 45 3.40 13.77 18.92
CA GLY A 45 2.71 14.29 17.74
C GLY A 45 2.10 13.21 16.83
N PHE A 46 2.08 11.95 17.25
CA PHE A 46 1.42 10.87 16.51
C PHE A 46 -0.12 10.97 16.65
N PRO A 47 -0.92 10.67 15.61
CA PRO A 47 -2.37 10.80 15.68
C PRO A 47 -3.01 10.01 16.83
N ASN A 48 -3.92 10.64 17.55
CA ASN A 48 -4.62 10.04 18.67
C ASN A 48 -5.83 9.21 18.24
N THR A 49 -6.50 9.64 17.17
CA THR A 49 -7.75 9.05 16.68
C THR A 49 -7.65 8.63 15.21
N ALA A 50 -8.54 7.73 14.79
CA ALA A 50 -8.68 7.34 13.39
C ALA A 50 -8.94 8.55 12.48
N GLN A 51 -9.77 9.48 12.97
CA GLN A 51 -10.12 10.71 12.27
C GLN A 51 -8.90 11.61 12.07
N GLU A 52 -8.11 11.87 13.11
CA GLU A 52 -6.87 12.66 13.01
C GLU A 52 -5.88 12.03 12.01
N PHE A 53 -5.78 10.70 12.01
CA PHE A 53 -4.96 9.98 11.04
C PHE A 53 -5.44 10.23 9.61
N LEU A 54 -6.74 10.06 9.35
CA LEU A 54 -7.35 10.26 8.02
C LEU A 54 -7.27 11.72 7.55
N GLU A 55 -7.44 12.69 8.45
CA GLU A 55 -7.29 14.12 8.18
C GLU A 55 -5.88 14.50 7.80
N SER A 56 -4.90 13.85 8.42
CA SER A 56 -3.52 14.03 8.01
C SER A 56 -3.27 13.50 6.59
N HIS A 57 -4.05 12.53 6.08
CA HIS A 57 -3.76 11.80 4.85
C HIS A 57 -4.19 12.52 3.55
N ASN A 58 -3.20 12.82 2.69
CA ASN A 58 -3.31 13.23 1.27
C ASN A 58 -4.55 14.05 0.86
N GLY A 59 -4.88 15.09 1.62
CA GLY A 59 -5.97 16.00 1.28
C GLY A 59 -7.33 15.32 1.15
N GLY A 60 -7.57 14.24 1.90
CA GLY A 60 -8.86 13.53 1.90
C GLY A 60 -8.98 12.39 0.89
N LYS A 61 -7.92 12.09 0.13
CA LYS A 61 -7.96 11.13 -0.99
C LYS A 61 -7.05 9.93 -0.76
N ILE A 62 -7.61 8.73 -0.90
CA ILE A 62 -6.91 7.46 -0.77
C ILE A 62 -6.96 6.75 -2.13
N THR A 63 -5.80 6.44 -2.69
CA THR A 63 -5.70 5.73 -3.97
C THR A 63 -5.78 4.23 -3.69
N PHE A 64 -6.54 3.49 -4.51
CA PHE A 64 -6.68 2.04 -4.34
C PHE A 64 -5.34 1.30 -4.44
N LYS A 65 -4.48 1.75 -5.35
CA LYS A 65 -3.08 1.34 -5.39
C LYS A 65 -2.26 2.20 -4.44
N MET A 66 -1.77 1.59 -3.36
CA MET A 66 -1.05 2.31 -2.31
C MET A 66 0.43 1.92 -2.28
N ASP A 67 1.30 2.92 -2.36
CA ASP A 67 2.73 2.77 -2.10
C ASP A 67 2.99 2.94 -0.59
N ILE A 68 2.97 1.81 0.14
CA ILE A 68 3.10 1.79 1.60
C ILE A 68 4.41 2.49 2.03
N GLU A 69 5.55 2.06 1.50
CA GLU A 69 6.85 2.62 1.89
C GLU A 69 6.99 4.09 1.45
N GLY A 70 6.44 4.46 0.29
CA GLY A 70 6.35 5.85 -0.14
C GLY A 70 5.60 6.72 0.85
N HIS A 71 4.43 6.27 1.32
CA HIS A 71 3.64 6.98 2.33
C HIS A 71 4.34 7.03 3.70
N VAL A 72 4.95 5.93 4.15
CA VAL A 72 5.72 5.89 5.40
C VAL A 72 6.86 6.91 5.34
N ARG A 73 7.66 6.90 4.27
CA ARG A 73 8.77 7.86 4.09
C ARG A 73 8.28 9.30 4.03
N GLN A 74 7.14 9.57 3.39
CA GLN A 74 6.56 10.92 3.35
C GLN A 74 6.15 11.43 4.75
N ARG A 75 5.80 10.52 5.68
CA ARG A 75 5.23 10.83 6.99
C ARG A 75 6.22 10.79 8.14
N ALA A 76 7.18 9.87 8.08
CA ALA A 76 8.14 9.60 9.14
C ALA A 76 9.60 9.81 8.70
N GLY A 77 9.86 9.81 7.38
CA GLY A 77 11.18 10.07 6.83
C GLY A 77 11.65 11.51 7.07
N GLN A 78 12.97 11.68 7.05
CA GLN A 78 13.60 12.99 7.03
C GLN A 78 13.16 13.76 5.78
N ARG A 79 12.86 15.06 5.94
CA ARG A 79 12.44 15.92 4.82
C ARG A 79 13.27 17.19 4.83
N THR A 80 13.83 17.51 3.67
CA THR A 80 14.54 18.78 3.46
C THR A 80 13.57 19.75 2.80
N ILE A 81 13.23 20.83 3.50
CA ILE A 81 12.51 21.96 2.91
C ILE A 81 13.54 22.74 2.09
N PRO A 82 13.37 22.83 0.76
CA PRO A 82 14.32 23.54 -0.07
C PRO A 82 14.37 25.01 0.32
N ALA A 83 15.56 25.58 0.20
CA ALA A 83 15.83 26.99 0.45
C ALA A 83 14.85 27.90 -0.31
N LYS A 84 14.34 28.94 0.35
CA LYS A 84 13.38 29.87 -0.25
C LYS A 84 14.10 30.66 -1.36
N LYS A 85 13.56 30.63 -2.57
CA LYS A 85 14.11 31.38 -3.71
C LYS A 85 13.19 32.56 -4.04
N ARG A 86 13.77 33.73 -4.30
CA ARG A 86 13.06 34.92 -4.80
C ARG A 86 13.56 35.24 -6.20
N ARG A 87 12.63 35.68 -7.02
CA ARG A 87 12.92 36.23 -8.34
C ARG A 87 13.47 37.64 -8.18
N GLU A 88 14.69 37.86 -8.62
CA GLU A 88 15.31 39.18 -8.64
C GLU A 88 15.62 39.59 -10.08
N ARG A 89 15.31 40.85 -10.41
CA ARG A 89 15.65 41.42 -11.70
C ARG A 89 17.11 41.84 -11.64
N VAL A 90 17.94 41.31 -12.52
CA VAL A 90 19.34 41.71 -12.59
C VAL A 90 19.42 43.03 -13.34
N PRO A 91 19.86 44.15 -12.73
CA PRO A 91 19.83 45.46 -13.40
C PRO A 91 20.81 45.55 -14.58
N ASN A 92 21.87 44.74 -14.61
CA ASN A 92 23.06 45.00 -15.44
C ASN A 92 23.51 43.87 -16.37
N LEU A 93 22.71 42.82 -16.61
CA LEU A 93 23.00 41.86 -17.68
C LEU A 93 22.35 42.35 -18.98
N LYS A 94 23.12 43.05 -19.83
CA LYS A 94 22.72 43.41 -21.20
C LYS A 94 22.44 42.12 -22.00
N ALA A 95 21.18 41.69 -22.09
CA ALA A 95 20.79 40.69 -23.06
C ALA A 95 20.93 41.32 -24.47
N ARG A 96 21.52 40.59 -25.43
CA ARG A 96 21.44 41.00 -26.84
C ARG A 96 19.96 41.12 -27.22
N PRO A 97 19.54 42.19 -27.90
CA PRO A 97 18.14 42.38 -28.25
C PRO A 97 17.69 41.25 -29.19
N VAL A 98 16.57 40.63 -28.85
CA VAL A 98 15.85 39.73 -29.74
C VAL A 98 14.60 40.49 -30.16
N PHE A 99 14.53 40.92 -31.43
CA PHE A 99 13.45 41.74 -32.00
C PHE A 99 13.19 43.09 -31.29
N GLY A 100 14.23 43.86 -30.97
CA GLY A 100 14.09 45.26 -30.54
C GLY A 100 13.60 45.49 -29.10
N ARG A 101 13.45 44.44 -28.27
CA ARG A 101 13.18 44.55 -26.83
C ARG A 101 14.29 43.89 -26.02
N TYR A 102 14.75 44.53 -24.95
CA TYR A 102 15.65 43.93 -23.96
C TYR A 102 14.83 43.07 -22.99
N PRO A 103 14.90 41.72 -23.02
CA PRO A 103 14.22 40.92 -22.01
C PRO A 103 14.90 41.14 -20.66
N THR A 104 14.16 41.65 -19.67
CA THR A 104 14.66 41.75 -18.29
C THR A 104 14.91 40.32 -17.78
N ARG A 105 16.18 39.95 -17.60
CA ARG A 105 16.53 38.60 -17.13
C ARG A 105 16.27 38.52 -15.63
N VAL A 106 15.36 37.62 -15.24
CA VAL A 106 15.01 37.35 -13.86
C VAL A 106 15.79 36.13 -13.39
N VAL A 107 16.61 36.27 -12.35
CA VAL A 107 17.33 35.15 -11.73
C VAL A 107 16.65 34.75 -10.43
N LEU A 108 16.77 33.47 -10.06
CA LEU A 108 16.31 32.98 -8.77
C LEU A 108 17.46 33.08 -7.77
N VAL A 109 17.34 34.00 -6.82
CA VAL A 109 18.30 34.17 -5.73
C VAL A 109 17.78 33.45 -4.50
N THR A 110 18.65 32.70 -3.82
CA THR A 110 18.32 32.04 -2.56
C THR A 110 18.29 33.07 -1.44
N VAL A 111 17.18 33.17 -0.71
CA VAL A 111 16.93 34.20 0.32
C VAL A 111 16.67 33.62 1.71
N GLY A 112 16.73 32.30 1.86
CA GLY A 112 16.58 31.65 3.15
C GLY A 112 17.22 30.29 3.13
N GLU A 113 17.64 29.81 4.30
CA GLU A 113 18.34 28.54 4.44
C GLU A 113 17.40 27.34 4.22
N PRO A 114 17.93 26.22 3.71
CA PRO A 114 17.18 24.97 3.70
C PRO A 114 16.94 24.51 5.14
N ARG A 115 15.72 24.06 5.44
CA ARG A 115 15.38 23.52 6.76
C ARG A 115 15.27 22.01 6.70
N ILE A 116 16.01 21.31 7.56
CA ILE A 116 15.90 19.86 7.70
C ILE A 116 14.87 19.56 8.79
N ILE A 117 13.86 18.76 8.44
CA ILE A 117 12.96 18.12 9.38
C ILE A 117 13.53 16.72 9.64
N PRO A 118 13.95 16.40 10.88
CA PRO A 118 14.54 15.10 11.19
C PRO A 118 13.54 13.97 10.97
N ALA A 119 14.07 12.76 10.76
CA ALA A 119 13.25 11.55 10.75
C ALA A 119 12.61 11.34 12.13
N LYS A 120 11.43 10.72 12.13
CA LYS A 120 10.75 10.29 13.35
C LYS A 120 11.38 9.00 13.91
N PRO A 121 11.09 8.62 15.16
CA PRO A 121 11.52 7.33 15.72
C PRO A 121 11.04 6.13 14.89
N GLU A 122 11.76 5.01 14.93
CA GLU A 122 11.41 3.79 14.18
C GLU A 122 10.02 3.25 14.55
N SER A 123 9.60 3.36 15.81
CA SER A 123 8.25 2.98 16.24
C SER A 123 7.15 3.71 15.46
N VAL A 124 7.39 4.96 15.05
CA VAL A 124 6.47 5.71 14.18
C VAL A 124 6.47 5.17 12.75
N PHE A 125 7.62 4.72 12.23
CA PHE A 125 7.68 4.04 10.93
C PHE A 125 6.87 2.75 10.95
N GLU A 126 7.04 1.93 11.99
CA GLU A 126 6.33 0.67 12.18
C GLU A 126 4.82 0.88 12.30
N ALA A 127 4.38 1.87 13.09
CA ALA A 127 2.96 2.20 13.21
C ALA A 127 2.35 2.63 11.87
N TYR A 128 2.99 3.56 11.15
CA TYR A 128 2.51 3.93 9.81
C TYR A 128 2.51 2.74 8.84
N ARG A 129 3.55 1.90 8.86
CA ARG A 129 3.65 0.72 8.00
C ARG A 129 2.53 -0.28 8.29
N SER A 130 2.21 -0.49 9.56
CA SER A 130 1.11 -1.35 10.00
C SER A 130 -0.25 -0.82 9.53
N ILE A 131 -0.54 0.47 9.77
CA ILE A 131 -1.81 1.09 9.35
C ILE A 131 -1.96 1.08 7.82
N TYR A 132 -0.93 1.50 7.08
CA TYR A 132 -0.98 1.48 5.61
C TYR A 132 -1.02 0.05 5.04
N GLY A 133 -0.36 -0.91 5.69
CA GLY A 133 -0.47 -2.33 5.34
C GLY A 133 -1.89 -2.85 5.47
N ALA A 134 -2.54 -2.60 6.60
CA ALA A 134 -3.93 -2.98 6.83
C ALA A 134 -4.91 -2.24 5.91
N LEU A 135 -4.66 -0.97 5.62
CA LEU A 135 -5.45 -0.22 4.65
C LEU A 135 -5.30 -0.80 3.22
N ALA A 136 -4.09 -1.20 2.81
CA ALA A 136 -3.89 -1.86 1.51
C ALA A 136 -4.66 -3.18 1.44
N GLN A 137 -4.62 -3.96 2.52
CA GLN A 137 -5.36 -5.21 2.63
C GLN A 137 -6.88 -4.98 2.56
N PHE A 138 -7.39 -3.96 3.26
CA PHE A 138 -8.80 -3.57 3.20
C PHE A 138 -9.25 -3.24 1.76
N LEU A 139 -8.44 -2.48 1.02
CA LEU A 139 -8.70 -2.15 -0.40
C LEU A 139 -8.64 -3.38 -1.31
N ASN A 140 -7.76 -4.34 -1.01
CA ASN A 140 -7.72 -5.63 -1.72
C ASN A 140 -8.99 -6.45 -1.46
N LEU A 141 -9.49 -6.49 -0.23
CA LEU A 141 -10.74 -7.20 0.10
C LEU A 141 -11.95 -6.61 -0.63
N ILE A 142 -11.99 -5.29 -0.85
CA ILE A 142 -12.98 -4.64 -1.72
C ILE A 142 -12.80 -5.13 -3.16
N SER A 143 -11.57 -5.10 -3.67
CA SER A 143 -11.24 -5.50 -5.04
C SER A 143 -11.51 -6.98 -5.32
N GLU A 144 -11.47 -7.82 -4.30
CA GLU A 144 -11.84 -9.24 -4.38
C GLU A 144 -13.36 -9.47 -4.34
N GLY A 145 -14.14 -8.47 -3.92
CA GLY A 145 -15.58 -8.55 -3.71
C GLY A 145 -15.99 -9.11 -2.34
N ARG A 146 -15.04 -9.26 -1.41
CA ARG A 146 -15.30 -9.71 -0.03
C ARG A 146 -15.90 -8.63 0.85
N ILE A 147 -15.56 -7.36 0.56
CA ILE A 147 -16.26 -6.19 1.09
C ILE A 147 -17.13 -5.66 -0.05
N VAL A 148 -18.44 -5.64 0.19
CA VAL A 148 -19.40 -5.15 -0.80
C VAL A 148 -19.55 -3.65 -0.62
N VAL A 149 -19.49 -2.91 -1.72
CA VAL A 149 -19.59 -1.45 -1.70
C VAL A 149 -20.76 -1.02 -2.56
N PHE A 150 -21.65 -0.22 -1.98
CA PHE A 150 -22.71 0.47 -2.70
C PHE A 150 -22.39 1.96 -2.78
N GLY A 151 -22.88 2.61 -3.83
CA GLY A 151 -22.81 4.05 -3.97
C GLY A 151 -23.94 4.55 -4.86
N ARG A 152 -24.19 5.85 -4.82
CA ARG A 152 -25.16 6.52 -5.70
C ARG A 152 -24.45 7.11 -6.90
N VAL A 153 -24.95 6.80 -8.09
CA VAL A 153 -24.53 7.46 -9.33
C VAL A 153 -25.23 8.82 -9.48
N SER A 154 -24.89 9.60 -10.50
CA SER A 154 -25.44 10.96 -10.71
C SER A 154 -26.97 11.01 -10.86
N SER A 155 -27.61 9.89 -11.24
CA SER A 155 -29.07 9.77 -11.29
C SER A 155 -29.72 9.60 -9.90
N GLY A 156 -28.92 9.46 -8.83
CA GLY A 156 -29.39 9.21 -7.47
C GLY A 156 -29.69 7.73 -7.17
N ILE A 157 -29.66 6.86 -8.17
CA ILE A 157 -29.89 5.42 -8.02
C ILE A 157 -28.73 4.80 -7.24
N ARG A 158 -29.08 3.99 -6.23
CA ARG A 158 -28.12 3.19 -5.46
C ARG A 158 -27.72 1.97 -6.26
N GLU A 159 -26.42 1.85 -6.51
CA GLU A 159 -25.84 0.77 -7.30
C GLU A 159 -24.71 0.08 -6.54
N LYS A 160 -24.56 -1.23 -6.77
CA LYS A 160 -23.41 -1.97 -6.27
C LYS A 160 -22.22 -1.68 -7.19
N ILE A 161 -21.12 -1.19 -6.63
CA ILE A 161 -19.90 -0.96 -7.39
C ILE A 161 -19.25 -2.33 -7.65
N THR A 162 -19.04 -2.66 -8.93
CA THR A 162 -18.71 -4.03 -9.32
C THR A 162 -17.23 -4.33 -9.14
N LYS A 163 -16.89 -5.63 -9.08
CA LYS A 163 -15.49 -6.08 -9.02
C LYS A 163 -14.64 -5.53 -10.17
N ALA A 164 -15.22 -5.46 -11.36
CA ALA A 164 -14.54 -4.98 -12.55
C ALA A 164 -14.11 -3.51 -12.41
N ASP A 165 -14.92 -2.69 -11.73
CA ASP A 165 -14.61 -1.29 -11.49
C ASP A 165 -13.35 -1.13 -10.63
N TRP A 166 -13.17 -2.02 -9.64
CA TRP A 166 -12.01 -2.03 -8.74
C TRP A 166 -10.74 -2.61 -9.38
N ALA A 167 -10.89 -3.73 -10.09
CA ALA A 167 -9.77 -4.55 -10.52
C ALA A 167 -9.09 -4.07 -11.81
N THR A 168 -9.80 -3.34 -12.67
CA THR A 168 -9.28 -3.02 -14.01
C THR A 168 -8.26 -1.89 -14.01
N LEU A 169 -8.41 -0.85 -13.17
CA LEU A 169 -7.50 0.31 -13.11
C LEU A 169 -7.42 0.90 -11.69
N PRO A 170 -6.83 0.20 -10.70
CA PRO A 170 -6.81 0.64 -9.30
C PRO A 170 -6.03 1.93 -9.07
N GLU A 171 -5.06 2.29 -9.93
CA GLU A 171 -4.39 3.59 -9.84
C GLU A 171 -5.27 4.79 -10.23
N GLN A 172 -6.36 4.55 -10.95
CA GLN A 172 -7.32 5.56 -11.39
C GLN A 172 -8.47 5.76 -10.40
N LEU A 173 -8.58 4.90 -9.39
CA LEU A 173 -9.63 4.92 -8.39
C LEU A 173 -9.14 5.59 -7.12
N ARG A 174 -9.95 6.53 -6.62
CA ARG A 174 -9.71 7.19 -5.35
C ARG A 174 -10.95 7.20 -4.50
N ILE A 175 -10.80 6.80 -3.24
CA ILE A 175 -11.77 7.07 -2.18
C ILE A 175 -11.51 8.48 -1.70
N CYS A 176 -12.49 9.35 -1.89
CA CYS A 176 -12.55 10.69 -1.34
C CYS A 176 -13.36 10.59 -0.05
N TRP A 177 -12.67 10.36 1.07
CA TRP A 177 -13.32 9.93 2.31
C TRP A 177 -14.12 11.05 2.97
N LYS A 178 -13.69 12.31 2.82
CA LYS A 178 -14.41 13.48 3.35
C LYS A 178 -15.76 13.66 2.66
N GLU A 179 -15.79 13.44 1.36
CA GLU A 179 -17.00 13.51 0.53
C GLU A 179 -17.78 12.19 0.51
N ASN A 180 -17.33 11.17 1.26
CA ASN A 180 -17.83 9.80 1.24
C ASN A 180 -18.14 9.29 -0.19
N SER A 181 -17.16 9.46 -1.09
CA SER A 181 -17.31 9.19 -2.53
C SER A 181 -16.13 8.43 -3.12
N VAL A 182 -16.36 7.80 -4.27
CA VAL A 182 -15.34 7.10 -5.07
C VAL A 182 -15.35 7.72 -6.44
N CYS A 183 -14.18 8.15 -6.85
CA CYS A 183 -13.97 8.81 -8.12
C CYS A 183 -13.03 7.96 -8.97
N ARG A 184 -13.43 7.71 -10.21
CA ARG A 184 -12.57 7.16 -11.26
C ARG A 184 -12.05 8.30 -12.12
N TYR A 185 -10.74 8.35 -12.29
CA TYR A 185 -10.04 9.39 -13.04
C TYR A 185 -9.47 8.86 -14.35
N SER A 186 -9.61 9.63 -15.43
CA SER A 186 -8.79 9.47 -16.63
C SER A 186 -7.89 10.70 -16.75
N GLY A 187 -6.59 10.51 -16.50
CA GLY A 187 -5.65 11.60 -16.33
C GLY A 187 -6.04 12.50 -15.15
N ARG A 188 -6.46 13.74 -15.44
CA ARG A 188 -6.93 14.71 -14.43
C ARG A 188 -8.45 14.85 -14.35
N LYS A 189 -9.20 14.24 -15.26
CA LYS A 189 -10.66 14.36 -15.34
C LYS A 189 -11.33 13.25 -14.55
N ILE A 190 -12.40 13.58 -13.84
CA ILE A 190 -13.30 12.60 -13.22
C ILE A 190 -14.20 12.06 -14.32
N VAL A 191 -14.17 10.75 -14.54
CA VAL A 191 -14.98 10.07 -15.57
C VAL A 191 -16.20 9.39 -14.93
N GLN A 192 -16.08 8.98 -13.67
CA GLN A 192 -17.18 8.37 -12.92
C GLN A 192 -17.07 8.77 -11.46
N LYS A 193 -18.21 9.07 -10.84
CA LYS A 193 -18.30 9.41 -9.42
C LYS A 193 -19.46 8.63 -8.80
N PHE A 194 -19.17 7.94 -7.71
CA PHE A 194 -20.15 7.35 -6.81
C PHE A 194 -20.16 8.15 -5.52
N GLU A 195 -21.31 8.63 -5.11
CA GLU A 195 -21.52 9.39 -3.88
C GLU A 195 -22.21 8.55 -2.81
N ALA A 196 -22.22 9.02 -1.55
CA ALA A 196 -22.89 8.36 -0.44
C ALA A 196 -22.51 6.87 -0.34
N ILE A 197 -21.21 6.60 -0.27
CA ILE A 197 -20.70 5.23 -0.30
C ILE A 197 -20.97 4.51 1.01
N GLU A 198 -21.38 3.25 0.85
CA GLU A 198 -21.73 2.34 1.92
C GLU A 198 -20.89 1.07 1.82
N PHE A 199 -20.07 0.81 2.84
CA PHE A 199 -19.25 -0.38 2.97
C PHE A 199 -19.97 -1.43 3.80
N TYR A 200 -20.20 -2.60 3.22
CA TYR A 200 -20.76 -3.77 3.87
C TYR A 200 -19.63 -4.75 4.17
N VAL A 201 -19.26 -4.76 5.44
CA VAL A 201 -18.18 -5.60 5.97
C VAL A 201 -18.81 -6.81 6.65
N ASN A 202 -18.40 -8.02 6.29
CA ASN A 202 -18.87 -9.23 6.94
C ASN A 202 -18.24 -9.40 8.33
N GLU A 203 -18.92 -10.10 9.24
CA GLU A 203 -18.42 -10.38 10.61
C GLU A 203 -17.05 -11.08 10.61
N SER A 204 -16.78 -11.94 9.63
CA SER A 204 -15.47 -12.59 9.45
C SER A 204 -14.35 -11.62 9.09
N THR A 205 -14.67 -10.44 8.55
CA THR A 205 -13.72 -9.36 8.28
C THR A 205 -13.58 -8.43 9.48
N PHE A 206 -14.59 -8.34 10.35
CA PHE A 206 -14.53 -7.61 11.64
C PHE A 206 -13.72 -8.33 12.70
N ALA A 207 -13.66 -9.67 12.68
CA ALA A 207 -12.81 -10.48 13.59
C ALA A 207 -11.29 -10.31 13.35
N GLY A 208 -10.92 -9.25 12.64
CA GLY A 208 -9.60 -8.93 12.14
C GLY A 208 -9.53 -9.17 10.63
N PRO A 209 -8.87 -8.30 9.85
CA PRO A 209 -8.39 -8.70 8.53
C PRO A 209 -7.55 -9.96 8.72
N VAL A 210 -8.12 -11.11 8.37
CA VAL A 210 -7.57 -12.43 8.67
C VAL A 210 -6.08 -12.49 8.30
N LYS A 211 -5.25 -12.63 9.34
CA LYS A 211 -3.89 -13.22 9.45
C LYS A 211 -2.78 -12.84 8.46
N ASN A 212 -2.99 -11.91 7.54
CA ASN A 212 -2.05 -11.71 6.45
C ASN A 212 -1.42 -10.33 6.52
N ALA A 213 -0.55 -10.13 7.51
CA ALA A 213 0.40 -9.02 7.49
C ALA A 213 1.06 -8.98 6.08
N PRO A 214 1.27 -7.78 5.50
CA PRO A 214 2.01 -7.68 4.24
C PRO A 214 3.32 -8.44 4.41
N ILE A 215 3.52 -9.45 3.56
CA ILE A 215 4.70 -10.29 3.62
C ILE A 215 5.91 -9.36 3.47
N SER A 216 6.76 -9.34 4.49
CA SER A 216 7.99 -8.57 4.46
C SER A 216 8.88 -9.11 3.35
N ASP A 217 9.13 -8.32 2.29
CA ASP A 217 10.07 -8.65 1.22
C ASP A 217 11.41 -9.10 1.81
N ARG A 218 11.86 -8.44 2.88
CA ARG A 218 13.10 -8.78 3.59
C ARG A 218 13.05 -10.21 4.15
N ALA A 219 11.96 -10.60 4.80
CA ALA A 219 11.81 -11.94 5.36
C ALA A 219 11.80 -13.02 4.26
N VAL A 220 11.12 -12.76 3.14
CA VAL A 220 11.11 -13.69 1.99
C VAL A 220 12.49 -13.80 1.36
N ILE A 221 13.19 -12.66 1.18
CA ILE A 221 14.53 -12.63 0.60
C ILE A 221 15.55 -13.33 1.50
N GLU A 222 15.56 -13.05 2.80
CA GLU A 222 16.47 -13.71 3.76
C GLU A 222 16.24 -15.22 3.77
N TRP A 223 14.97 -15.65 3.81
CA TRP A 223 14.64 -17.07 3.73
C TRP A 223 15.06 -17.71 2.40
N MET A 224 14.80 -17.06 1.26
CA MET A 224 15.23 -17.56 -0.05
C MET A 224 16.75 -17.63 -0.21
N LYS A 225 17.49 -16.70 0.40
CA LYS A 225 18.96 -16.75 0.42
C LYS A 225 19.46 -17.96 1.19
N GLN A 226 19.01 -18.09 2.44
CA GLN A 226 19.42 -19.18 3.33
C GLN A 226 19.09 -20.57 2.79
N ASN A 227 17.94 -20.73 2.11
CA ASN A 227 17.45 -22.03 1.67
C ASN A 227 17.79 -22.36 0.20
N PHE A 228 18.08 -21.35 -0.64
CA PHE A 228 18.34 -21.58 -2.06
C PHE A 228 19.54 -20.81 -2.58
N PHE A 229 19.55 -19.46 -2.54
CA PHE A 229 20.52 -18.68 -3.30
C PHE A 229 21.97 -18.80 -2.82
N ASP A 230 22.19 -19.18 -1.56
CA ASP A 230 23.51 -19.46 -1.00
C ASP A 230 24.00 -20.89 -1.31
N HIS A 231 23.15 -21.72 -1.92
CA HIS A 231 23.46 -23.10 -2.32
C HIS A 231 23.59 -23.23 -3.85
N LYS A 232 24.25 -24.29 -4.30
CA LYS A 232 24.28 -24.66 -5.73
C LYS A 232 22.85 -25.02 -6.19
N PRO A 233 22.38 -24.58 -7.37
CA PRO A 233 21.04 -24.88 -7.86
C PRO A 233 20.73 -26.39 -7.88
N PHE A 234 19.74 -26.82 -7.11
CA PHE A 234 19.36 -28.23 -6.95
C PHE A 234 17.89 -28.52 -7.28
N CYS A 235 17.10 -27.47 -7.49
CA CYS A 235 15.68 -27.53 -7.87
C CYS A 235 15.38 -26.44 -8.90
N ASN A 236 14.27 -26.60 -9.62
CA ASN A 236 13.87 -25.61 -10.62
C ASN A 236 13.07 -24.45 -9.99
N LYS A 237 12.91 -23.35 -10.73
CA LYS A 237 12.18 -22.16 -10.26
C LYS A 237 10.73 -22.46 -9.82
N ALA A 238 10.05 -23.43 -10.43
CA ALA A 238 8.70 -23.80 -10.06
C ALA A 238 8.65 -24.53 -8.71
N GLU A 239 9.60 -25.43 -8.46
CA GLU A 239 9.77 -26.12 -7.17
C GLU A 239 10.15 -25.14 -6.06
N VAL A 240 11.05 -24.17 -6.32
CA VAL A 240 11.35 -23.11 -5.33
C VAL A 240 10.10 -22.29 -5.05
N ARG A 241 9.33 -21.93 -6.07
CA ARG A 241 8.08 -21.18 -5.89
C ARG A 241 7.11 -21.94 -4.99
N GLU A 242 6.92 -23.23 -5.20
CA GLU A 242 6.02 -24.04 -4.38
C GLU A 242 6.47 -24.06 -2.91
N LEU A 243 7.77 -24.25 -2.66
CA LEU A 243 8.32 -24.24 -1.30
C LEU A 243 8.22 -22.85 -0.64
N VAL A 244 8.49 -21.78 -1.39
CA VAL A 244 8.31 -20.40 -0.92
C VAL A 244 6.83 -20.12 -0.64
N GLN A 245 5.91 -20.61 -1.49
CA GLN A 245 4.48 -20.46 -1.28
C GLN A 245 4.01 -21.21 -0.02
N SER A 246 4.53 -22.41 0.22
CA SER A 246 4.22 -23.17 1.44
C SER A 246 4.69 -22.43 2.70
N ASN A 247 5.84 -21.77 2.66
CA ASN A 247 6.38 -21.00 3.80
C ASN A 247 5.80 -19.58 3.91
N PHE A 248 5.36 -18.99 2.80
CA PHE A 248 4.71 -17.69 2.70
C PHE A 248 3.39 -17.81 1.91
N PRO A 249 2.31 -18.33 2.52
CA PRO A 249 1.06 -18.69 1.83
C PRO A 249 0.39 -17.55 1.06
N ASN A 250 0.68 -16.30 1.43
CA ASN A 250 0.09 -15.11 0.82
C ASN A 250 0.98 -14.47 -0.26
N LEU A 251 2.14 -15.06 -0.57
CA LEU A 251 3.02 -14.53 -1.59
C LEU A 251 2.36 -14.79 -2.95
N SER A 252 2.03 -13.76 -3.71
CA SER A 252 1.46 -14.00 -5.05
C SER A 252 2.56 -14.47 -6.00
N THR A 253 2.19 -15.24 -7.02
CA THR A 253 3.15 -15.69 -8.05
C THR A 253 3.85 -14.49 -8.72
N SER A 254 3.13 -13.40 -8.99
CA SER A 254 3.73 -12.19 -9.56
C SER A 254 4.71 -11.49 -8.60
N HIS A 255 4.43 -11.53 -7.30
CA HIS A 255 5.32 -10.97 -6.29
C HIS A 255 6.60 -11.80 -6.14
N PHE A 256 6.47 -13.13 -6.08
CA PHE A 256 7.60 -14.05 -6.12
C PHE A 256 8.50 -13.80 -7.34
N LEU A 257 7.93 -13.68 -8.54
CA LEU A 257 8.70 -13.45 -9.76
C LEU A 257 9.51 -12.15 -9.69
N LYS A 258 8.94 -11.07 -9.15
CA LYS A 258 9.68 -9.81 -8.95
C LYS A 258 10.86 -9.97 -7.99
N LEU A 259 10.66 -10.65 -6.86
CA LEU A 259 11.73 -10.90 -5.89
C LEU A 259 12.81 -11.81 -6.50
N TRP A 260 12.42 -12.83 -7.24
CA TRP A 260 13.31 -13.73 -7.96
C TRP A 260 14.18 -12.98 -8.96
N ASP A 261 13.57 -12.20 -9.85
CA ASP A 261 14.30 -11.50 -10.92
C ASP A 261 15.28 -10.46 -10.36
N LYS A 262 14.98 -9.91 -9.19
CA LYS A 262 15.84 -8.94 -8.50
C LYS A 262 16.96 -9.58 -7.68
N HIS A 263 16.68 -10.69 -6.97
CA HIS A 263 17.57 -11.20 -5.93
C HIS A 263 18.18 -12.58 -6.20
N ALA A 264 17.65 -13.37 -7.13
CA ALA A 264 18.27 -14.64 -7.50
C ALA A 264 19.65 -14.39 -8.11
N THR A 265 20.63 -15.22 -7.74
CA THR A 265 21.98 -15.17 -8.32
C THR A 265 21.97 -15.65 -9.77
N SER A 266 22.99 -15.29 -10.55
CA SER A 266 23.07 -15.66 -11.98
C SER A 266 22.82 -17.16 -12.26
N PRO A 267 23.39 -18.11 -11.48
CA PRO A 267 23.13 -19.55 -11.66
C PRO A 267 21.65 -19.93 -11.51
N TRP A 268 20.97 -19.37 -10.51
CA TRP A 268 19.55 -19.60 -10.24
C TRP A 268 18.64 -18.89 -11.26
N LYS A 269 19.05 -17.75 -11.83
CA LYS A 269 18.33 -17.11 -12.94
C LYS A 269 18.35 -17.96 -14.22
N SER A 270 19.48 -18.64 -14.46
CA SER A 270 19.67 -19.51 -15.63
C SER A 270 19.17 -20.96 -15.45
N SER A 271 18.77 -21.37 -14.25
CA SER A 271 18.38 -22.76 -13.96
C SER A 271 17.02 -23.10 -14.56
N GLY A 272 17.02 -23.44 -15.85
CA GLY A 272 15.82 -23.84 -16.62
C GLY A 272 15.73 -25.34 -16.91
N ARG A 273 16.83 -26.10 -16.78
CA ARG A 273 16.85 -27.58 -16.86
C ARG A 273 18.02 -28.12 -16.06
N LEU A 274 17.74 -28.92 -15.03
CA LEU A 274 18.77 -29.67 -14.28
C LEU A 274 19.57 -30.56 -15.25
N SER A 275 20.88 -30.66 -15.04
CA SER A 275 21.70 -31.70 -15.67
C SER A 275 21.16 -33.08 -15.27
N LYS A 276 21.26 -34.09 -16.15
CA LYS A 276 20.81 -35.47 -15.83
C LYS A 276 21.50 -36.03 -14.57
N ILE A 277 22.69 -35.54 -14.25
CA ILE A 277 23.52 -36.00 -13.13
C ILE A 277 22.91 -35.56 -11.79
N ASP A 278 22.43 -34.32 -11.69
CA ASP A 278 21.88 -33.78 -10.43
C ASP A 278 20.46 -34.30 -10.11
N ARG A 279 19.71 -34.72 -11.14
CA ARG A 279 18.39 -35.36 -10.95
C ARG A 279 18.47 -36.67 -10.16
N ASN A 280 19.57 -37.41 -10.30
CA ASN A 280 19.72 -38.72 -9.66
C ASN A 280 20.13 -38.61 -8.19
N ASN A 281 20.85 -37.55 -7.79
CA ASN A 281 21.22 -37.34 -6.39
C ASN A 281 20.00 -36.98 -5.51
N LYS A 282 18.97 -36.31 -6.07
CA LYS A 282 17.72 -36.01 -5.36
C LYS A 282 16.91 -37.27 -5.02
N LYS A 283 16.93 -38.28 -5.91
CA LYS A 283 16.28 -39.59 -5.67
C LYS A 283 17.05 -40.45 -4.65
N ILE A 284 18.37 -40.41 -4.63
CA ILE A 284 19.19 -41.19 -3.68
C ILE A 284 19.01 -40.67 -2.24
N ASN A 285 18.90 -39.36 -2.04
CA ASN A 285 18.66 -38.81 -0.69
C ASN A 285 17.22 -39.02 -0.20
N GLN A 286 16.23 -39.05 -1.08
CA GLN A 286 14.84 -39.39 -0.72
C GLN A 286 14.64 -40.87 -0.34
N ILE A 287 15.46 -41.79 -0.87
CA ILE A 287 15.46 -43.21 -0.45
C ILE A 287 16.18 -43.37 0.90
N ARG A 288 17.20 -42.55 1.19
CA ARG A 288 17.95 -42.59 2.46
C ARG A 288 17.20 -41.99 3.65
N GLU A 289 16.20 -41.13 3.40
CA GLU A 289 15.33 -40.59 4.45
C GLU A 289 14.07 -41.46 4.70
N ALA A 290 13.86 -42.50 3.89
CA ALA A 290 12.71 -43.40 3.96
C ALA A 290 13.03 -44.83 4.45
N ILE A 291 14.30 -45.11 4.77
CA ILE A 291 14.80 -46.33 5.45
C ILE A 291 15.27 -45.90 6.85
#